data_AF-A0A962WKE4-F1
#
_entry.id   AF-A0A962WKE4-F1
#
_cell.length_a   1.000
_cell.length_b   1.000
_cell.length_c   1.000
_cell.angle_alpha   90.00
_cell.angle_beta   90.00
_cell.angle_gamma   90.00
#
_symmetry.space_group_name_H-M   'P 1'
#
loop_
_entity.id
_entity.type
_entity.pdbx_description
1 polymer ?
#
loop_
_entity_poly.entity_id
_entity_poly.type
_entity_poly.pdbx_seq_one_letter_code
_entity_poly.pdbx_strand_id
1 'polypeptide(L)'
;SPVGQDQARARLGAQLRAAVPLLDQGRQALNRALLALRDDAPRAALAGQSEAIARLSEAREHFLDLRQLIELVHARERGVAAALAEPGSEVGEGSENEPPRIADALLEEHARNVERSARLGPMITDEALSAASGNGEQPAASGGGQSPQAQQLQQAYTLWGDAQQAMYAAQTRIEDWHRRLQEETTNLVQQDPAQLREQAAEQAQDALDALTALRRLFFSLLEHLKDTASRQQELLDRTDGLEAESGSLDTTAMRARAGPLAIEQSELARISTELADAFAAQAEQSLPAPTTDQQTAADSGAHDNPMQARLETAGKLVGEAQTDMQHAQGLLEAKTIQPQPLREAQTAALDKLARAIALFDEDRQNPQPQDSGQSQDSDGQQDEQSGQPADQGEDAAQSPREMAERGDLERLLQGVRDREARRRESRANHRGSGGYETVEKDW
;
A
#
# COMPACT_ATOMS: atom_id res chain seq x y z
N SER A 1 -14.41 -21.69 20.09
CA SER A 1 -13.95 -22.88 20.84
C SER A 1 -12.92 -22.48 21.91
N PRO A 2 -12.91 -23.12 23.09
CA PRO A 2 -11.96 -22.83 24.18
C PRO A 2 -10.49 -22.85 23.75
N VAL A 3 -10.11 -23.71 22.79
CA VAL A 3 -8.77 -23.79 22.20
C VAL A 3 -8.29 -22.47 21.59
N GLY A 4 -9.18 -21.72 20.91
CA GLY A 4 -8.81 -20.43 20.29
C GLY A 4 -8.58 -19.33 21.32
N GLN A 5 -9.27 -19.37 22.46
CA GLN A 5 -9.07 -18.40 23.55
C GLN A 5 -7.72 -18.61 24.25
N ASP A 6 -7.30 -19.87 24.42
CA ASP A 6 -6.01 -20.19 25.02
C ASP A 6 -4.84 -19.79 24.11
N GLN A 7 -4.95 -20.00 22.80
CA GLN A 7 -3.96 -19.54 21.82
C GLN A 7 -3.85 -18.01 21.77
N ALA A 8 -4.98 -17.30 21.74
CA ALA A 8 -4.98 -15.84 21.77
C ALA A 8 -4.32 -15.28 23.05
N ARG A 9 -4.58 -15.90 24.21
CA ARG A 9 -3.93 -15.54 25.49
C ARG A 9 -2.42 -15.83 25.48
N ALA A 10 -2.00 -16.98 24.95
CA ALA A 10 -0.59 -17.33 24.84
C ALA A 10 0.16 -16.34 23.93
N ARG A 11 -0.45 -15.97 22.79
CA ARG A 11 0.09 -14.96 21.87
C ARG A 11 0.22 -13.60 22.53
N LEU A 12 -0.84 -13.10 23.17
CA LEU A 12 -0.79 -11.83 23.90
C LEU A 12 0.29 -11.83 24.98
N GLY A 13 0.43 -12.93 25.73
CA GLY A 13 1.49 -13.10 26.72
C GLY A 13 2.90 -13.07 26.12
N ALA A 14 3.10 -13.65 24.93
CA ALA A 14 4.37 -13.56 24.20
C ALA A 14 4.65 -12.14 23.71
N GLN A 15 3.65 -11.46 23.14
CA GLN A 15 3.76 -10.06 22.68
C GLN A 15 4.12 -9.12 23.83
N LEU A 16 3.47 -9.26 24.99
CA LEU A 16 3.77 -8.46 26.18
C LEU A 16 5.20 -8.71 26.69
N ARG A 17 5.65 -9.96 26.75
CA ARG A 17 7.02 -10.28 27.19
C ARG A 17 8.09 -9.67 26.28
N ALA A 18 7.82 -9.57 24.98
CA ALA A 18 8.72 -8.94 24.02
C ALA A 18 8.66 -7.40 24.08
N ALA A 19 7.46 -6.82 24.20
CA ALA A 19 7.27 -5.38 24.15
C ALA A 19 7.64 -4.63 25.44
N VAL A 20 7.40 -5.22 26.63
CA VAL A 20 7.63 -4.53 27.92
C VAL A 20 9.07 -4.04 28.09
N PRO A 21 10.13 -4.82 27.80
CA PRO A 21 11.51 -4.33 27.87
C PRO A 21 11.76 -3.13 26.95
N LEU A 22 11.17 -3.11 25.76
CA LEU A 22 11.30 -2.01 24.80
C LEU A 22 10.59 -0.74 25.29
N LEU A 23 9.40 -0.88 25.89
CA LEU A 23 8.69 0.24 26.53
C LEU A 23 9.52 0.84 27.68
N ASP A 24 10.16 0.00 28.49
CA ASP A 24 11.04 0.45 29.57
C ASP A 24 12.28 1.17 29.05
N GLN A 25 12.91 0.67 27.99
CA GLN A 25 14.04 1.33 27.32
C GLN A 25 13.62 2.68 26.74
N GLY A 26 12.47 2.75 26.07
CA GLY A 26 11.92 4.01 25.53
C GLY A 26 11.67 5.05 26.63
N ARG A 27 11.09 4.63 27.76
CA ARG A 27 10.91 5.48 28.95
C ARG A 27 12.24 5.98 29.50
N GLN A 28 13.26 5.12 29.60
CA GLN A 28 14.59 5.51 30.08
C GLN A 28 15.26 6.52 29.13
N ALA A 29 15.12 6.33 27.81
CA ALA A 29 15.63 7.26 26.81
C ALA A 29 14.95 8.64 26.88
N LEU A 30 13.62 8.70 27.08
CA LEU A 30 12.90 9.96 27.33
C LEU A 30 13.38 10.66 28.61
N ASN A 31 13.61 9.91 29.69
CA ASN A 31 14.14 10.51 30.92
C ASN A 31 15.53 11.11 30.72
N ARG A 32 16.42 10.43 29.96
CA ARG A 32 17.72 10.99 29.56
C ARG A 32 17.56 12.25 28.72
N ALA A 33 16.60 12.27 27.79
CA ALA A 33 16.33 13.45 26.98
C ALA A 33 15.85 14.65 27.82
N LEU A 34 14.96 14.42 28.78
CA LEU A 34 14.47 15.46 29.71
C LEU A 34 15.59 16.03 30.59
N LEU A 35 16.50 15.18 31.09
CA LEU A 35 17.67 15.64 31.84
C LEU A 35 18.61 16.47 30.95
N ALA A 36 18.88 16.02 29.72
CA ALA A 36 19.69 16.77 28.78
C ALA A 36 19.09 18.15 28.41
N LEU A 37 17.75 18.26 28.30
CA LEU A 37 17.08 19.55 28.10
C LEU A 37 17.27 20.47 29.32
N ARG A 38 17.16 19.93 30.53
CA ARG A 38 17.37 20.70 31.76
C ARG A 38 18.82 21.22 31.88
N ASP A 39 19.77 20.48 31.35
CA ASP A 39 21.20 20.82 31.35
C ASP A 39 21.63 21.63 30.11
N ASP A 40 20.68 22.18 29.35
CA ASP A 40 20.91 22.98 28.12
C ASP A 40 21.75 22.23 27.06
N ALA A 41 21.55 20.92 26.95
CA ALA A 41 22.22 20.03 26.00
C ALA A 41 21.26 19.51 24.91
N PRO A 42 20.81 20.36 23.96
CA PRO A 42 19.76 20.01 22.99
C PRO A 42 20.12 18.86 22.05
N ARG A 43 21.40 18.68 21.71
CA ARG A 43 21.84 17.55 20.87
C ARG A 43 21.68 16.20 21.59
N ALA A 44 22.02 16.14 22.87
CA ALA A 44 21.85 14.94 23.67
C ALA A 44 20.37 14.66 23.94
N ALA A 45 19.57 15.71 24.13
CA ALA A 45 18.11 15.59 24.23
C ALA A 45 17.50 14.99 22.96
N LEU A 46 17.89 15.49 21.79
CA LEU A 46 17.42 14.97 20.51
C LEU A 46 17.80 13.49 20.35
N ALA A 47 19.05 13.11 20.67
CA ALA A 47 19.49 11.71 20.61
C ALA A 47 18.63 10.79 21.51
N GLY A 48 18.36 11.21 22.75
CA GLY A 48 17.50 10.44 23.66
C GLY A 48 16.04 10.36 23.19
N GLN A 49 15.52 11.41 22.56
CA GLN A 49 14.18 11.40 21.96
C GLN A 49 14.11 10.45 20.76
N SER A 50 15.08 10.48 19.86
CA SER A 50 15.16 9.57 18.71
C SER A 50 15.26 8.11 19.17
N GLU A 51 16.10 7.82 20.16
CA GLU A 51 16.22 6.49 20.76
C GLU A 51 14.89 6.04 21.37
N ALA A 52 14.19 6.93 22.09
CA ALA A 52 12.87 6.61 22.63
C ALA A 52 11.84 6.28 21.55
N ILE A 53 11.77 7.08 20.50
CA ILE A 53 10.86 6.85 19.37
C ILE A 53 11.14 5.49 18.72
N ALA A 54 12.42 5.15 18.50
CA ALA A 54 12.82 3.86 17.95
C ALA A 54 12.31 2.69 18.82
N ARG A 55 12.56 2.74 20.14
CA ARG A 55 12.12 1.68 21.07
C ARG A 55 10.61 1.55 21.18
N LEU A 56 9.89 2.68 21.19
CA LEU A 56 8.42 2.68 21.23
C LEU A 56 7.83 2.15 19.91
N SER A 57 8.45 2.45 18.78
CA SER A 57 8.08 1.89 17.49
C SER A 57 8.27 0.37 17.48
N GLU A 58 9.45 -0.12 17.90
CA GLU A 58 9.74 -1.55 18.02
C GLU A 58 8.74 -2.26 18.95
N ALA A 59 8.41 -1.65 20.09
CA ALA A 59 7.40 -2.20 21.01
C ALA A 59 6.02 -2.33 20.35
N ARG A 60 5.61 -1.32 19.58
CA ARG A 60 4.34 -1.31 18.84
C ARG A 60 4.28 -2.44 17.81
N GLU A 61 5.39 -2.77 17.16
CA GLU A 61 5.43 -3.82 16.13
C GLU A 61 4.99 -5.19 16.64
N HIS A 62 5.23 -5.50 17.91
CA HIS A 62 4.81 -6.77 18.51
C HIS A 62 3.29 -6.92 18.61
N PHE A 63 2.53 -5.83 18.55
CA PHE A 63 1.08 -5.84 18.61
C PHE A 63 0.41 -5.78 17.24
N LEU A 64 1.19 -5.78 16.15
CA LEU A 64 0.63 -5.79 14.81
C LEU A 64 -0.09 -7.11 14.54
N ASP A 65 -1.22 -7.01 13.86
CA ASP A 65 -1.88 -8.16 13.25
C ASP A 65 -1.07 -8.66 12.02
N LEU A 66 -1.45 -9.82 11.48
CA LEU A 66 -0.70 -10.46 10.37
C LEU A 66 -0.59 -9.50 9.18
N ARG A 67 -1.71 -8.88 8.83
CA ARG A 67 -1.84 -7.95 7.72
C ARG A 67 -0.95 -6.72 7.91
N GLN A 68 -1.02 -6.07 9.07
CA GLN A 68 -0.19 -4.91 9.40
C GLN A 68 1.30 -5.24 9.41
N LEU A 69 1.67 -6.44 9.85
CA LEU A 69 3.06 -6.88 9.83
C LEU A 69 3.54 -7.12 8.40
N ILE A 70 2.71 -7.70 7.51
CA ILE A 70 3.03 -7.83 6.08
C ILE A 70 3.29 -6.44 5.47
N GLU A 71 2.41 -5.46 5.69
CA GLU A 71 2.63 -4.08 5.19
C GLU A 71 3.93 -3.49 5.70
N LEU A 72 4.19 -3.61 7.00
CA LEU A 72 5.38 -3.02 7.59
C LEU A 72 6.64 -3.62 6.97
N VAL A 73 6.71 -4.94 6.87
CA VAL A 73 7.85 -5.65 6.27
C VAL A 73 8.03 -5.24 4.81
N HIS A 74 6.94 -5.22 4.04
CA HIS A 74 6.94 -4.81 2.63
C HIS A 74 7.43 -3.37 2.43
N ALA A 75 6.88 -2.43 3.19
CA ALA A 75 7.24 -1.02 3.08
C ALA A 75 8.72 -0.78 3.41
N ARG A 76 9.25 -1.46 4.44
CA ARG A 76 10.66 -1.37 4.82
C ARG A 76 11.57 -2.04 3.82
N GLU A 77 11.20 -3.21 3.31
CA GLU A 77 11.99 -3.95 2.32
C GLU A 77 12.09 -3.17 1.01
N ARG A 78 11.01 -2.51 0.59
CA ARG A 78 11.06 -1.58 -0.55
C ARG A 78 12.09 -0.49 -0.36
N GLY A 79 12.19 0.08 0.84
CA GLY A 79 13.19 1.09 1.18
C GLY A 79 14.62 0.55 1.07
N VAL A 80 14.85 -0.67 1.56
CA VAL A 80 16.16 -1.35 1.45
C VAL A 80 16.51 -1.62 -0.03
N ALA A 81 15.58 -2.21 -0.79
CA ALA A 81 15.78 -2.49 -2.21
C ALA A 81 16.06 -1.22 -3.02
N ALA A 82 15.30 -0.14 -2.80
CA ALA A 82 15.52 1.14 -3.45
C ALA A 82 16.90 1.74 -3.11
N ALA A 83 17.28 1.73 -1.82
CA ALA A 83 18.56 2.26 -1.38
C ALA A 83 19.77 1.44 -1.88
N LEU A 84 19.60 0.14 -2.13
CA LEU A 84 20.61 -0.70 -2.77
C LEU A 84 20.68 -0.47 -4.28
N ALA A 85 19.53 -0.29 -4.94
CA ALA A 85 19.41 -0.06 -6.37
C ALA A 85 19.85 1.33 -6.82
N GLU A 86 19.83 2.34 -5.94
CA GLU A 86 20.41 3.64 -6.24
C GLU A 86 21.88 3.45 -6.63
N PRO A 87 22.29 3.81 -7.86
CA PRO A 87 23.69 3.77 -8.23
C PRO A 87 24.39 4.67 -7.23
N GLY A 88 25.39 4.14 -6.52
CA GLY A 88 26.14 4.88 -5.51
C GLY A 88 26.51 6.20 -6.15
N SER A 89 25.78 7.26 -5.77
CA SER A 89 25.90 8.56 -6.43
C SER A 89 27.38 8.85 -6.38
N GLU A 90 28.02 9.16 -7.52
CA GLU A 90 29.43 9.54 -7.53
C GLU A 90 29.59 10.64 -6.48
N VAL A 91 30.03 10.22 -5.30
CA VAL A 91 30.02 11.03 -4.09
C VAL A 91 31.08 12.05 -4.43
N GLY A 92 30.65 13.29 -4.72
CA GLY A 92 31.55 14.37 -5.09
C GLY A 92 32.75 14.34 -4.14
N GLU A 93 33.96 14.36 -4.72
CA GLU A 93 35.30 14.00 -4.19
C GLU A 93 35.68 14.53 -2.78
N GLY A 94 34.83 14.38 -1.76
CA GLY A 94 34.97 15.07 -0.48
C GLY A 94 34.27 14.43 0.72
N SER A 95 33.61 13.28 0.56
CA SER A 95 32.99 12.55 1.67
C SER A 95 33.55 11.13 1.76
N GLU A 96 34.83 11.01 2.15
CA GLU A 96 35.54 9.73 2.35
C GLU A 96 34.90 8.80 3.41
N ASN A 97 33.80 9.20 4.08
CA ASN A 97 33.19 8.46 5.20
C ASN A 97 31.70 8.10 5.03
N GLU A 98 31.10 8.37 3.87
CA GLU A 98 29.66 8.15 3.63
C GLU A 98 29.24 6.70 3.32
N PRO A 99 29.99 5.92 2.52
CA PRO A 99 29.58 4.57 2.13
C PRO A 99 29.41 3.58 3.31
N PRO A 100 30.31 3.54 4.32
CA PRO A 100 30.19 2.60 5.44
C PRO A 100 28.93 2.84 6.27
N ARG A 101 28.56 4.12 6.48
CA ARG A 101 27.38 4.47 7.30
C ARG A 101 26.07 4.06 6.66
N ILE A 102 25.96 4.16 5.34
CA ILE A 102 24.77 3.72 4.60
C ILE A 102 24.66 2.19 4.68
N ALA A 103 25.78 1.47 4.51
CA ALA A 103 25.81 0.02 4.64
C ALA A 103 25.42 -0.45 6.04
N ASP A 104 25.93 0.20 7.11
CA ASP A 104 25.54 -0.08 8.50
C ASP A 104 24.02 0.09 8.70
N ALA A 105 23.46 1.21 8.22
CA ALA A 105 22.03 1.49 8.37
C ALA A 105 21.15 0.50 7.59
N LEU A 106 21.57 0.11 6.38
CA LEU A 106 20.86 -0.89 5.58
C LEU A 106 20.92 -2.27 6.22
N LEU A 107 22.08 -2.66 6.75
CA LEU A 107 22.25 -3.93 7.44
C LEU A 107 21.37 -4.01 8.69
N GLU A 108 21.31 -2.93 9.47
CA GLU A 108 20.44 -2.85 10.64
C GLU A 108 18.94 -2.93 10.26
N GLU A 109 18.48 -2.14 9.28
CA GLU A 109 17.07 -2.16 8.86
C GLU A 109 16.68 -3.51 8.24
N HIS A 110 17.56 -4.09 7.42
CA HIS A 110 17.33 -5.38 6.78
C HIS A 110 17.28 -6.53 7.79
N ALA A 111 18.17 -6.54 8.79
CA ALA A 111 18.13 -7.50 9.89
C ALA A 111 16.79 -7.42 10.65
N ARG A 112 16.29 -6.21 10.91
CA ARG A 112 14.95 -6.03 11.52
C ARG A 112 13.84 -6.57 10.62
N ASN A 113 13.92 -6.41 9.30
CA ASN A 113 12.96 -7.00 8.36
C ASN A 113 12.97 -8.52 8.37
N VAL A 114 14.15 -9.14 8.44
CA VAL A 114 14.30 -10.59 8.60
C VAL A 114 13.60 -11.07 9.88
N GLU A 115 13.82 -10.40 11.01
CA GLU A 115 13.14 -10.71 12.28
C GLU A 115 11.62 -10.54 12.20
N ARG A 116 11.15 -9.45 11.56
CA ARG A 116 9.72 -9.21 11.34
C ARG A 116 9.11 -10.30 10.45
N SER A 117 9.79 -10.67 9.36
CA SER A 117 9.37 -11.74 8.45
C SER A 117 9.29 -13.09 9.17
N ALA A 118 10.25 -13.40 10.05
CA ALA A 118 10.20 -14.63 10.85
C ALA A 118 8.95 -14.74 11.75
N ARG A 119 8.36 -13.61 12.16
CA ARG A 119 7.10 -13.59 12.93
C ARG A 119 5.86 -13.86 12.08
N LEU A 120 5.91 -13.65 10.75
CA LEU A 120 4.79 -13.91 9.84
C LEU A 120 4.43 -15.40 9.77
N GLY A 121 5.42 -16.30 9.75
CA GLY A 121 5.19 -17.74 9.61
C GLY A 121 4.25 -18.34 10.68
N PRO A 122 4.50 -18.11 11.98
CA PRO A 122 3.57 -18.52 13.04
C PRO A 122 2.19 -17.89 12.89
N MET A 123 2.10 -16.60 12.50
CA MET A 123 0.81 -15.92 12.34
C MET A 123 -0.02 -16.48 11.16
N ILE A 124 0.62 -16.85 10.04
CA ILE A 124 -0.03 -17.53 8.91
C ILE A 124 -0.51 -18.93 9.33
N THR A 125 0.30 -19.63 10.12
CA THR A 125 -0.04 -20.96 10.64
C THR A 125 -1.23 -20.90 11.61
N ASP A 126 -1.24 -19.93 12.51
CA ASP A 126 -2.35 -19.68 13.45
C ASP A 126 -3.66 -19.38 12.69
N GLU A 127 -3.59 -18.60 11.61
CA GLU A 127 -4.73 -18.31 10.74
C GLU A 127 -5.26 -19.58 10.07
N ALA A 128 -4.36 -20.46 9.57
CA ALA A 128 -4.73 -21.75 9.00
C ALA A 128 -5.41 -22.69 10.00
N LEU A 129 -4.90 -22.76 11.22
CA LEU A 129 -5.51 -23.55 12.29
C LEU A 129 -6.88 -23.00 12.70
N SER A 130 -7.02 -21.66 12.73
CA SER A 130 -8.27 -20.98 13.06
C SER A 130 -9.33 -21.24 11.99
N ALA A 131 -8.96 -21.13 10.71
CA ALA A 131 -9.84 -21.44 9.57
C ALA A 131 -10.31 -22.91 9.59
N ALA A 132 -9.39 -23.85 9.88
CA ALA A 132 -9.73 -25.27 9.98
C ALA A 132 -10.67 -25.59 11.16
N SER A 133 -10.59 -24.83 12.25
CA SER A 133 -11.39 -25.03 13.47
C SER A 133 -12.73 -24.30 13.47
N GLY A 134 -12.88 -23.27 12.62
CA GLY A 134 -14.07 -22.41 12.53
C GLY A 134 -15.21 -22.98 11.68
N ASN A 135 -14.91 -23.83 10.69
CA ASN A 135 -15.91 -24.47 9.83
C ASN A 135 -16.54 -25.71 10.50
N GLY A 136 -17.26 -25.48 11.61
CA GLY A 136 -18.04 -26.49 12.32
C GLY A 136 -19.32 -26.95 11.60
N GLU A 137 -19.49 -26.67 10.30
CA GLU A 137 -20.60 -27.18 9.50
C GLU A 137 -20.19 -28.47 8.78
N GLN A 138 -21.07 -29.47 8.90
CA GLN A 138 -20.85 -30.87 8.60
C GLN A 138 -20.15 -31.15 7.25
N PRO A 139 -19.32 -32.21 7.19
CA PRO A 139 -18.72 -32.67 5.96
C PRO A 139 -19.83 -33.13 5.01
N ALA A 140 -20.21 -32.29 4.05
CA ALA A 140 -20.90 -32.74 2.86
C ALA A 140 -19.93 -33.67 2.12
N ALA A 141 -20.28 -34.95 2.11
CA ALA A 141 -19.46 -36.02 1.59
C ALA A 141 -19.12 -35.80 0.11
N SER A 142 -17.91 -36.23 -0.26
CA SER A 142 -17.45 -36.59 -1.62
C SER A 142 -17.01 -35.44 -2.54
N GLY A 143 -15.78 -34.98 -2.29
CA GLY A 143 -14.93 -34.33 -3.29
C GLY A 143 -13.64 -33.90 -2.62
N GLY A 144 -12.52 -34.60 -2.88
CA GLY A 144 -11.22 -34.39 -2.23
C GLY A 144 -10.50 -33.06 -2.52
N GLY A 145 -11.24 -31.97 -2.72
CA GLY A 145 -10.68 -30.63 -2.88
C GLY A 145 -10.43 -29.99 -1.52
N GLN A 146 -9.20 -29.51 -1.28
CA GLN A 146 -8.93 -28.55 -0.21
C GLN A 146 -9.84 -27.32 -0.42
N SER A 147 -10.34 -26.74 0.68
CA SER A 147 -11.12 -25.50 0.59
C SER A 147 -10.27 -24.39 -0.06
N PRO A 148 -10.87 -23.44 -0.81
CA PRO A 148 -10.14 -22.31 -1.39
C PRO A 148 -9.30 -21.54 -0.37
N GLN A 149 -9.80 -21.41 0.86
CA GLN A 149 -9.08 -20.78 1.97
C GLN A 149 -7.85 -21.60 2.42
N ALA A 150 -7.94 -22.94 2.45
CA ALA A 150 -6.78 -23.77 2.76
C ALA A 150 -5.70 -23.68 1.67
N GLN A 151 -6.11 -23.58 0.39
CA GLN A 151 -5.18 -23.38 -0.73
C GLN A 151 -4.51 -22.00 -0.65
N GLN A 152 -5.27 -20.94 -0.35
CA GLN A 152 -4.75 -19.58 -0.15
C GLN A 152 -3.73 -19.52 0.99
N LEU A 153 -4.00 -20.18 2.11
CA LEU A 153 -3.08 -20.19 3.25
C LEU A 153 -1.83 -21.05 2.99
N GLN A 154 -1.97 -22.14 2.22
CA GLN A 154 -0.82 -22.91 1.75
C GLN A 154 0.05 -22.07 0.82
N GLN A 155 -0.55 -21.32 -0.10
CA GLN A 155 0.16 -20.40 -0.98
C GLN A 155 0.85 -19.28 -0.19
N ALA A 156 0.18 -18.72 0.82
CA ALA A 156 0.75 -17.72 1.72
C ALA A 156 1.99 -18.25 2.44
N TYR A 157 1.96 -19.51 2.90
CA TYR A 157 3.11 -20.13 3.55
C TYR A 157 4.30 -20.30 2.60
N THR A 158 4.05 -20.71 1.35
CA THR A 158 5.10 -20.79 0.31
C THR A 158 5.71 -19.42 0.03
N LEU A 159 4.88 -18.41 -0.24
CA LEU A 159 5.35 -17.05 -0.54
C LEU A 159 6.12 -16.43 0.64
N TRP A 160 5.69 -16.68 1.87
CA TRP A 160 6.43 -16.29 3.05
C TRP A 160 7.81 -16.96 3.12
N GLY A 161 7.88 -18.27 2.84
CA GLY A 161 9.15 -19.00 2.79
C GLY A 161 10.10 -18.45 1.74
N ASP A 162 9.60 -18.16 0.53
CA ASP A 162 10.36 -17.56 -0.57
C ASP A 162 10.88 -16.17 -0.17
N ALA A 163 10.01 -15.32 0.39
CA ALA A 163 10.40 -14.00 0.89
C ALA A 163 11.49 -14.09 1.97
N GLN A 164 11.33 -14.99 2.94
CA GLN A 164 12.30 -15.16 4.01
C GLN A 164 13.66 -15.66 3.49
N GLN A 165 13.66 -16.59 2.54
CA GLN A 165 14.89 -17.09 1.93
C GLN A 165 15.62 -15.98 1.16
N ALA A 166 14.90 -15.20 0.36
CA ALA A 166 15.46 -14.07 -0.38
C ALA A 166 16.02 -13.00 0.57
N MET A 167 15.33 -12.69 1.67
CA MET A 167 15.82 -11.77 2.70
C MET A 167 17.13 -12.24 3.34
N TYR A 168 17.25 -13.52 3.70
CA TYR A 168 18.52 -14.03 4.25
C TYR A 168 19.66 -13.98 3.22
N ALA A 169 19.36 -14.25 1.94
CA ALA A 169 20.33 -14.12 0.87
C ALA A 169 20.78 -12.67 0.72
N ALA A 170 19.84 -11.71 0.67
CA ALA A 170 20.11 -10.28 0.64
C ALA A 170 20.97 -9.85 1.84
N GLN A 171 20.64 -10.31 3.06
CA GLN A 171 21.40 -9.99 4.27
C GLN A 171 22.87 -10.40 4.13
N THR A 172 23.12 -11.63 3.68
CA THR A 172 24.47 -12.15 3.48
C THR A 172 25.24 -11.27 2.48
N ARG A 173 24.59 -10.83 1.39
CA ARG A 173 25.21 -9.96 0.39
C ARG A 173 25.49 -8.54 0.93
N ILE A 174 24.59 -7.98 1.74
CA ILE A 174 24.81 -6.70 2.41
C ILE A 174 25.98 -6.80 3.38
N GLU A 175 26.08 -7.89 4.15
CA GLU A 175 27.20 -8.15 5.07
C GLU A 175 28.54 -8.27 4.33
N ASP A 176 28.58 -9.00 3.20
CA ASP A 176 29.78 -9.13 2.37
C ASP A 176 30.18 -7.78 1.72
N TRP A 177 29.20 -7.04 1.20
CA TRP A 177 29.40 -5.68 0.70
C TRP A 177 29.95 -4.75 1.78
N HIS A 178 29.36 -4.77 2.97
CA HIS A 178 29.78 -3.96 4.10
C HIS A 178 31.20 -4.30 4.56
N ARG A 179 31.52 -5.59 4.73
CA ARG A 179 32.87 -6.04 5.07
C ARG A 179 33.88 -5.56 4.03
N ARG A 180 33.51 -5.63 2.74
CA ARG A 180 34.39 -5.17 1.66
C ARG A 180 34.65 -3.67 1.68
N LEU A 181 33.64 -2.86 2.06
CA LEU A 181 33.83 -1.41 2.25
C LEU A 181 34.76 -1.10 3.42
N GLN A 182 34.78 -1.92 4.48
CA GLN A 182 35.68 -1.74 5.63
C GLN A 182 37.11 -2.22 5.35
N GLU A 183 37.30 -3.23 4.50
CA GLU A 183 38.59 -3.78 4.12
C GLU A 183 39.25 -2.94 3.02
N GLU A 184 39.69 -1.72 3.38
CA GLU A 184 39.96 -0.66 2.42
C GLU A 184 41.11 -0.90 1.41
N THR A 185 42.04 -1.88 1.53
CA THR A 185 43.19 -1.87 0.60
C THR A 185 44.12 -3.09 0.52
N THR A 186 43.86 -4.24 1.15
CA THR A 186 44.98 -5.18 1.41
C THR A 186 45.08 -6.50 0.65
N ASN A 187 44.14 -6.95 -0.18
CA ASN A 187 44.39 -8.16 -0.97
C ASN A 187 43.65 -8.25 -2.32
N LEU A 188 44.40 -8.75 -3.30
CA LEU A 188 44.03 -9.04 -4.68
C LEU A 188 43.06 -10.23 -4.74
N VAL A 189 41.99 -10.06 -5.52
CA VAL A 189 40.99 -11.07 -5.91
C VAL A 189 40.02 -11.45 -4.79
N GLN A 190 38.85 -10.81 -4.78
CA GLN A 190 37.52 -11.45 -4.70
C GLN A 190 36.42 -10.37 -4.67
N GLN A 191 35.77 -10.19 -5.83
CA GLN A 191 34.55 -9.39 -6.10
C GLN A 191 34.60 -7.86 -5.91
N ASP A 192 34.04 -7.15 -6.91
CA ASP A 192 33.88 -5.70 -6.93
C ASP A 192 32.75 -5.28 -5.97
N PRO A 193 32.95 -4.28 -5.07
CA PRO A 193 31.88 -3.76 -4.21
C PRO A 193 30.60 -3.39 -4.95
N ALA A 194 30.71 -2.90 -6.20
CA ALA A 194 29.55 -2.57 -7.02
C ALA A 194 28.74 -3.83 -7.38
N GLN A 195 29.41 -4.93 -7.73
CA GLN A 195 28.76 -6.22 -8.02
C GLN A 195 28.11 -6.83 -6.78
N LEU A 196 28.73 -6.69 -5.61
CA LEU A 196 28.14 -7.18 -4.35
C LEU A 196 26.86 -6.41 -3.98
N ARG A 197 26.88 -5.09 -4.17
CA ARG A 197 25.70 -4.24 -3.97
C ARG A 197 24.59 -4.56 -4.97
N GLU A 198 24.92 -4.78 -6.25
CA GLU A 198 23.97 -5.19 -7.28
C GLU A 198 23.31 -6.53 -6.92
N GLN A 199 24.10 -7.53 -6.52
CA GLN A 199 23.58 -8.82 -6.05
C GLN A 199 22.70 -8.67 -4.79
N ALA A 200 23.05 -7.77 -3.87
CA ALA A 200 22.21 -7.47 -2.72
C ALA A 200 20.87 -6.85 -3.15
N ALA A 201 20.90 -5.91 -4.11
CA ALA A 201 19.70 -5.27 -4.66
C ALA A 201 18.78 -6.30 -5.34
N GLU A 202 19.33 -7.21 -6.15
CA GLU A 202 18.58 -8.30 -6.78
C GLU A 202 17.85 -9.17 -5.74
N GLN A 203 18.55 -9.60 -4.68
CA GLN A 203 17.94 -10.43 -3.64
C GLN A 203 16.90 -9.69 -2.80
N ALA A 204 17.12 -8.40 -2.50
CA ALA A 204 16.12 -7.57 -1.84
C ALA A 204 14.87 -7.37 -2.72
N GLN A 205 15.06 -7.29 -4.05
CA GLN A 205 13.96 -7.22 -5.01
C GLN A 205 13.17 -8.54 -5.06
N ASP A 206 13.84 -9.69 -5.07
CA ASP A 206 13.19 -11.02 -5.00
C ASP A 206 12.32 -11.14 -3.73
N ALA A 207 12.85 -10.68 -2.58
CA ALA A 207 12.10 -10.63 -1.32
C ALA A 207 10.87 -9.71 -1.42
N LEU A 208 11.02 -8.54 -2.03
CA LEU A 208 9.95 -7.57 -2.23
C LEU A 208 8.83 -8.13 -3.11
N ASP A 209 9.17 -8.86 -4.18
CA ASP A 209 8.19 -9.48 -5.07
C ASP A 209 7.40 -10.59 -4.36
N ALA A 210 8.06 -11.43 -3.56
CA ALA A 210 7.40 -12.46 -2.76
C ALA A 210 6.47 -11.85 -1.68
N LEU A 211 6.90 -10.77 -1.02
CA LEU A 211 6.05 -10.02 -0.07
C LEU A 211 4.87 -9.34 -0.75
N THR A 212 5.06 -8.82 -1.98
CA THR A 212 3.98 -8.24 -2.79
C THR A 212 2.93 -9.30 -3.11
N ALA A 213 3.36 -10.49 -3.52
CA ALA A 213 2.46 -11.61 -3.74
C ALA A 213 1.76 -12.05 -2.44
N LEU A 214 2.46 -12.08 -1.31
CA LEU A 214 1.88 -12.39 0.00
C LEU A 214 0.79 -11.38 0.39
N ARG A 215 1.07 -10.08 0.20
CA ARG A 215 0.11 -8.98 0.40
C ARG A 215 -1.15 -9.18 -0.46
N ARG A 216 -1.04 -9.70 -1.69
CA ARG A 216 -2.23 -9.99 -2.52
C ARG A 216 -3.17 -11.01 -1.92
N LEU A 217 -2.66 -11.94 -1.14
CA LEU A 217 -3.51 -12.94 -0.50
C LEU A 217 -4.27 -12.38 0.71
N PHE A 218 -3.76 -11.36 1.40
CA PHE A 218 -4.37 -10.87 2.65
C PHE A 218 -5.14 -9.56 2.52
N PHE A 219 -5.07 -8.90 1.37
CA PHE A 219 -5.68 -7.60 1.13
C PHE A 219 -6.68 -7.70 0.00
N SER A 220 -7.82 -7.02 0.16
CA SER A 220 -8.84 -6.96 -0.88
C SER A 220 -8.32 -6.19 -2.10
N LEU A 221 -8.87 -6.47 -3.29
CA LEU A 221 -8.55 -5.74 -4.51
C LEU A 221 -8.76 -4.23 -4.35
N LEU A 222 -9.79 -3.82 -3.59
CA LEU A 222 -10.06 -2.42 -3.30
C LEU A 222 -8.94 -1.75 -2.50
N GLU A 223 -8.30 -2.46 -1.57
CA GLU A 223 -7.21 -1.91 -0.77
C GLU A 223 -5.92 -1.78 -1.57
N HIS A 224 -5.62 -2.77 -2.42
CA HIS A 224 -4.52 -2.65 -3.38
C HIS A 224 -4.75 -1.52 -4.37
N LEU A 225 -5.99 -1.34 -4.81
CA LEU A 225 -6.35 -0.24 -5.69
C LEU A 225 -6.15 1.12 -4.99
N LYS A 226 -6.57 1.26 -3.72
CA LYS A 226 -6.35 2.47 -2.92
C LYS A 226 -4.86 2.75 -2.67
N ASP A 227 -4.08 1.72 -2.37
CA ASP A 227 -2.63 1.82 -2.22
C ASP A 227 -1.96 2.28 -3.53
N THR A 228 -2.31 1.64 -4.64
CA THR A 228 -1.80 1.99 -5.97
C THR A 228 -2.12 3.43 -6.34
N ALA A 229 -3.34 3.90 -6.04
CA ALA A 229 -3.73 5.30 -6.24
C ALA A 229 -2.91 6.26 -5.36
N SER A 230 -2.69 5.91 -4.10
CA SER A 230 -1.91 6.72 -3.17
C SER A 230 -0.44 6.82 -3.60
N ARG A 231 0.17 5.70 -4.02
CA ARG A 231 1.54 5.67 -4.56
C ARG A 231 1.65 6.45 -5.87
N GLN A 232 0.67 6.34 -6.76
CA GLN A 232 0.65 7.13 -8.01
C GLN A 232 0.57 8.63 -7.72
N GLN A 233 -0.15 9.03 -6.66
CA GLN A 233 -0.19 10.42 -6.23
C GLN A 233 1.16 10.88 -5.66
N GLU A 234 1.79 10.10 -4.79
CA GLU A 234 3.13 10.43 -4.26
C GLU A 234 4.17 10.56 -5.38
N LEU A 235 4.13 9.67 -6.36
CA LEU A 235 4.99 9.72 -7.53
C LEU A 235 4.77 10.99 -8.38
N LEU A 236 3.50 11.40 -8.56
CA LEU A 236 3.16 12.65 -9.22
C LEU A 236 3.72 13.86 -8.45
N ASP A 237 3.58 13.90 -7.13
CA ASP A 237 4.09 14.98 -6.28
C ASP A 237 5.63 15.07 -6.36
N ARG A 238 6.33 13.93 -6.38
CA ARG A 238 7.80 13.87 -6.59
C ARG A 238 8.20 14.32 -8.00
N THR A 239 7.41 13.98 -9.00
CA THR A 239 7.62 14.41 -10.40
C THR A 239 7.42 15.92 -10.55
N ASP A 240 6.45 16.51 -9.86
CA ASP A 240 6.25 17.96 -9.78
C ASP A 240 7.44 18.68 -9.14
N GLY A 241 8.05 18.06 -8.11
CA GLY A 241 9.30 18.54 -7.52
C GLY A 241 10.46 18.60 -8.52
N LEU A 242 10.61 17.58 -9.37
CA LEU A 242 11.61 17.55 -10.43
C LEU A 242 11.39 18.67 -11.47
N GLU A 243 10.14 18.98 -11.82
CA GLU A 243 9.83 20.09 -12.72
C GLU A 243 10.19 21.44 -12.11
N ALA A 244 9.89 21.66 -10.83
CA ALA A 244 10.22 22.90 -10.13
C ALA A 244 11.73 23.19 -10.15
N GLU A 245 12.56 22.14 -10.13
CA GLU A 245 14.02 22.24 -10.18
C GLU A 245 14.59 22.25 -11.62
N SER A 246 13.78 21.96 -12.64
CA SER A 246 14.23 21.80 -14.03
C SER A 246 14.94 23.03 -14.60
N GLY A 247 14.62 24.24 -14.14
CA GLY A 247 15.31 25.47 -14.53
C GLY A 247 16.73 25.62 -13.98
N SER A 248 17.10 24.80 -13.00
CA SER A 248 18.42 24.82 -12.32
C SER A 248 19.30 23.61 -12.63
N LEU A 249 18.70 22.53 -13.14
CA LEU A 249 19.40 21.29 -13.46
C LEU A 249 19.73 21.22 -14.95
N ASP A 250 20.90 20.66 -15.27
CA ASP A 250 21.18 20.29 -16.66
C ASP A 250 20.44 18.99 -17.05
N THR A 251 20.49 18.64 -18.34
CA THR A 251 19.79 17.47 -18.88
C THR A 251 20.30 16.14 -18.34
N THR A 252 21.55 16.08 -17.89
CA THR A 252 22.16 14.87 -17.33
C THR A 252 21.68 14.65 -15.90
N ALA A 253 21.74 15.69 -15.06
CA ALA A 253 21.25 15.67 -13.69
C ALA A 253 19.74 15.43 -13.63
N MET A 254 18.97 16.02 -14.54
CA MET A 254 17.53 15.78 -14.64
C MET A 254 17.22 14.31 -14.98
N ARG A 255 17.98 13.70 -15.90
CA ARG A 255 17.84 12.27 -16.21
C ARG A 255 18.21 11.38 -15.02
N ALA A 256 19.30 11.70 -14.33
CA ALA A 256 19.72 10.93 -13.16
C ALA A 256 18.63 10.91 -12.08
N ARG A 257 17.95 12.04 -11.85
CA ARG A 257 16.81 12.13 -10.91
C ARG A 257 15.53 11.47 -11.43
N ALA A 258 15.30 11.46 -12.73
CA ALA A 258 14.13 10.83 -13.33
C ALA A 258 14.21 9.30 -13.38
N GLY A 259 15.41 8.72 -13.39
CA GLY A 259 15.62 7.27 -13.44
C GLY A 259 14.84 6.50 -12.36
N PRO A 260 15.03 6.82 -11.06
CA PRO A 260 14.25 6.19 -9.99
C PRO A 260 12.73 6.36 -10.14
N LEU A 261 12.26 7.52 -10.61
CA LEU A 261 10.83 7.77 -10.86
C LEU A 261 10.29 6.90 -11.99
N ALA A 262 11.09 6.64 -13.04
CA ALA A 262 10.71 5.77 -14.15
C ALA A 262 10.52 4.32 -13.68
N ILE A 263 11.43 3.83 -12.84
CA ILE A 263 11.35 2.49 -12.24
C ILE A 263 10.06 2.36 -11.42
N GLU A 264 9.79 3.32 -10.53
CA GLU A 264 8.58 3.31 -9.72
C GLU A 264 7.30 3.41 -10.57
N GLN A 265 7.30 4.25 -11.61
CA GLN A 265 6.19 4.36 -12.55
C GLN A 265 5.90 3.03 -13.27
N SER A 266 6.95 2.29 -13.64
CA SER A 266 6.86 0.98 -14.28
C SER A 266 6.30 -0.08 -13.33
N GLU A 267 6.69 -0.03 -12.05
CA GLU A 267 6.17 -0.92 -11.02
C GLU A 267 4.67 -0.70 -10.81
N LEU A 268 4.23 0.57 -10.72
CA LEU A 268 2.80 0.90 -10.58
C LEU A 268 1.98 0.47 -11.80
N ALA A 269 2.55 0.58 -13.00
CA ALA A 269 1.92 0.09 -14.22
C ALA A 269 1.72 -1.44 -14.16
N ARG A 270 2.74 -2.19 -13.74
CA ARG A 270 2.66 -3.65 -13.57
C ARG A 270 1.60 -4.05 -12.55
N ILE A 271 1.60 -3.41 -11.37
CA ILE A 271 0.61 -3.67 -10.32
C ILE A 271 -0.80 -3.39 -10.84
N SER A 272 -0.98 -2.32 -11.61
CA SER A 272 -2.28 -1.97 -12.20
C SER A 272 -2.73 -3.03 -13.24
N THR A 273 -1.83 -3.61 -14.03
CA THR A 273 -2.16 -4.76 -14.90
C THR A 273 -2.72 -5.92 -14.07
N GLU A 274 -2.00 -6.31 -13.02
CA GLU A 274 -2.40 -7.45 -12.19
C GLU A 274 -3.73 -7.19 -11.45
N LEU A 275 -3.99 -5.94 -11.05
CA LEU A 275 -5.28 -5.55 -10.48
C LEU A 275 -6.42 -5.63 -11.50
N ALA A 276 -6.19 -5.14 -12.72
CA ALA A 276 -7.18 -5.22 -13.80
C ALA A 276 -7.56 -6.69 -14.09
N ASP A 277 -6.56 -7.56 -14.19
CA ASP A 277 -6.74 -9.00 -14.41
C ASP A 277 -7.49 -9.65 -13.24
N ALA A 278 -7.17 -9.29 -12.00
CA ALA A 278 -7.84 -9.81 -10.82
C ALA A 278 -9.31 -9.37 -10.72
N PHE A 279 -9.62 -8.11 -11.07
CA PHE A 279 -10.99 -7.63 -11.15
C PHE A 279 -11.79 -8.37 -12.23
N ALA A 280 -11.19 -8.61 -13.40
CA ALA A 280 -11.81 -9.40 -14.47
C ALA A 280 -12.08 -10.85 -14.02
N ALA A 281 -11.10 -11.51 -13.41
CA ALA A 281 -11.26 -12.86 -12.90
C ALA A 281 -12.36 -12.96 -11.81
N GLN A 282 -12.45 -11.96 -10.92
CA GLN A 282 -13.50 -11.92 -9.90
C GLN A 282 -14.89 -11.66 -10.50
N ALA A 283 -14.97 -10.86 -11.57
CA ALA A 283 -16.22 -10.68 -12.31
C ALA A 283 -16.68 -11.99 -12.96
N GLU A 284 -15.78 -12.75 -13.59
CA GLU A 284 -16.08 -14.05 -14.21
C GLU A 284 -16.53 -15.11 -13.19
N GLN A 285 -15.91 -15.15 -12.01
CA GLN A 285 -16.29 -16.08 -10.93
C GLN A 285 -17.66 -15.77 -10.31
N SER A 286 -18.17 -14.55 -10.52
CA SER A 286 -19.49 -14.13 -10.00
C SER A 286 -20.66 -14.60 -10.89
N LEU A 287 -20.39 -15.38 -11.94
CA LEU A 287 -21.41 -15.98 -12.78
C LEU A 287 -22.21 -17.04 -12.00
N PRO A 288 -23.56 -17.00 -12.01
CA PRO A 288 -24.35 -18.06 -11.44
C PRO A 288 -24.08 -19.37 -12.18
N ALA A 289 -23.90 -20.48 -11.43
CA ALA A 289 -23.75 -21.80 -12.02
C ALA A 289 -24.92 -22.10 -12.97
N PRO A 290 -24.69 -22.73 -14.13
CA PRO A 290 -25.78 -23.12 -15.02
C PRO A 290 -26.65 -24.14 -14.32
N THR A 291 -27.82 -23.72 -13.83
CA THR A 291 -28.83 -24.64 -13.30
C THR A 291 -29.32 -25.51 -14.45
N THR A 292 -29.08 -26.81 -14.34
CA THR A 292 -29.36 -27.84 -15.36
C THR A 292 -30.84 -28.12 -15.62
N ASP A 293 -31.77 -27.32 -15.09
CA ASP A 293 -33.20 -27.47 -15.35
C ASP A 293 -33.64 -26.56 -16.50
N GLN A 294 -33.25 -26.95 -17.71
CA GLN A 294 -33.90 -26.49 -18.93
C GLN A 294 -35.31 -27.08 -19.01
N GLN A 295 -36.32 -26.28 -18.66
CA GLN A 295 -37.60 -26.16 -19.39
C GLN A 295 -38.68 -25.51 -18.52
N THR A 296 -38.58 -24.20 -18.29
CA THR A 296 -39.71 -23.25 -18.38
C THR A 296 -39.21 -21.83 -18.08
N ALA A 297 -39.76 -20.85 -18.80
CA ALA A 297 -39.54 -19.40 -18.65
C ALA A 297 -38.20 -18.84 -19.17
N ALA A 298 -38.10 -18.74 -20.50
CA ALA A 298 -37.55 -17.54 -21.10
C ALA A 298 -38.34 -16.31 -20.58
N ASP A 299 -37.63 -15.21 -20.32
CA ASP A 299 -38.17 -13.88 -19.97
C ASP A 299 -38.27 -13.50 -18.48
N SER A 300 -37.36 -13.96 -17.62
CA SER A 300 -37.19 -13.37 -16.29
C SER A 300 -35.71 -13.30 -15.89
N GLY A 301 -35.09 -12.15 -16.18
CA GLY A 301 -34.01 -11.60 -15.36
C GLY A 301 -32.65 -12.29 -15.41
N ALA A 302 -32.04 -12.42 -16.60
CA ALA A 302 -30.58 -12.35 -16.72
C ALA A 302 -30.09 -10.90 -16.46
N HIS A 303 -30.61 -10.26 -15.42
CA HIS A 303 -30.31 -8.88 -15.06
C HIS A 303 -29.05 -8.87 -14.21
N ASP A 304 -27.97 -8.44 -14.85
CA ASP A 304 -26.94 -7.56 -14.29
C ASP A 304 -26.77 -7.72 -12.79
N ASN A 305 -25.91 -8.65 -12.36
CA ASN A 305 -25.38 -8.56 -11.01
C ASN A 305 -24.64 -7.22 -10.92
N PRO A 306 -25.15 -6.21 -10.19
CA PRO A 306 -24.57 -4.87 -10.20
C PRO A 306 -23.12 -4.90 -9.68
N MET A 307 -22.80 -5.89 -8.84
CA MET A 307 -21.43 -6.13 -8.39
C MET A 307 -20.53 -6.62 -9.52
N GLN A 308 -21.01 -7.51 -10.39
CA GLN A 308 -20.23 -7.97 -11.54
C GLN A 308 -19.94 -6.83 -12.51
N ALA A 309 -20.96 -6.04 -12.87
CA ALA A 309 -20.79 -4.88 -13.75
C ALA A 309 -19.81 -3.85 -13.16
N ARG A 310 -19.82 -3.66 -11.83
CA ARG A 310 -18.84 -2.81 -11.13
C ARG A 310 -17.43 -3.38 -11.18
N LEU A 311 -17.25 -4.67 -10.93
CA LEU A 311 -15.95 -5.34 -11.02
C LEU A 311 -15.38 -5.22 -12.45
N GLU A 312 -16.20 -5.44 -13.48
CA GLU A 312 -15.80 -5.27 -14.89
C GLU A 312 -15.41 -3.82 -15.20
N THR A 313 -16.22 -2.86 -14.75
CA THR A 313 -15.95 -1.43 -14.95
C THR A 313 -14.68 -0.99 -14.21
N ALA A 314 -14.49 -1.47 -12.97
CA ALA A 314 -13.29 -1.21 -12.18
C ALA A 314 -12.05 -1.79 -12.88
N GLY A 315 -12.10 -3.05 -13.31
CA GLY A 315 -11.01 -3.69 -14.06
C GLY A 315 -10.63 -2.91 -15.32
N LYS A 316 -11.63 -2.45 -16.09
CA LYS A 316 -11.41 -1.61 -17.27
C LYS A 316 -10.73 -0.28 -16.92
N LEU A 317 -11.24 0.45 -15.92
CA LEU A 317 -10.65 1.73 -15.49
C LEU A 317 -9.21 1.56 -15.01
N VAL A 318 -8.92 0.50 -14.27
CA VAL A 318 -7.58 0.17 -13.80
C VAL A 318 -6.65 -0.17 -14.97
N GLY A 319 -7.12 -0.94 -15.96
CA GLY A 319 -6.36 -1.20 -17.20
C GLY A 319 -6.09 0.07 -18.02
N GLU A 320 -7.05 0.99 -18.09
CA GLU A 320 -6.84 2.29 -18.72
C GLU A 320 -5.86 3.18 -17.94
N ALA A 321 -5.81 3.06 -16.60
CA ALA A 321 -4.86 3.78 -15.77
C ALA A 321 -3.44 3.24 -16.00
N GLN A 322 -3.30 1.92 -16.09
CA GLN A 322 -2.07 1.23 -16.42
C GLN A 322 -1.47 1.72 -17.75
N THR A 323 -2.29 1.89 -18.78
CA THR A 323 -1.83 2.41 -20.08
C THR A 323 -1.25 3.82 -19.96
N ASP A 324 -1.88 4.69 -19.17
CA ASP A 324 -1.37 6.05 -18.91
C ASP A 324 -0.06 6.01 -18.10
N MET A 325 0.08 5.08 -17.15
CA MET A 325 1.32 4.88 -16.38
C MET A 325 2.48 4.43 -17.27
N GLN A 326 2.24 3.51 -18.21
CA GLN A 326 3.26 3.11 -19.19
C GLN A 326 3.68 4.26 -20.10
N HIS A 327 2.72 5.12 -20.48
CA HIS A 327 3.03 6.33 -21.24
C HIS A 327 3.89 7.30 -20.40
N ALA A 328 3.55 7.52 -19.13
CA ALA A 328 4.35 8.32 -18.20
C ALA A 328 5.78 7.76 -18.03
N GLN A 329 5.93 6.44 -17.92
CA GLN A 329 7.24 5.78 -17.89
C GLN A 329 8.06 6.12 -19.15
N GLY A 330 7.48 5.95 -20.34
CA GLY A 330 8.17 6.29 -21.59
C GLY A 330 8.60 7.76 -21.69
N LEU A 331 7.84 8.67 -21.08
CA LEU A 331 8.18 10.09 -20.99
C LEU A 331 9.33 10.38 -20.00
N LEU A 332 9.43 9.61 -18.91
CA LEU A 332 10.53 9.69 -17.95
C LEU A 332 11.84 9.12 -18.52
N GLU A 333 11.77 8.08 -19.35
CA GLU A 333 12.92 7.46 -20.01
C GLU A 333 13.42 8.23 -21.24
N ALA A 334 12.65 9.22 -21.70
CA ALA A 334 12.94 9.96 -22.92
C ALA A 334 14.29 10.72 -22.87
N LYS A 335 14.83 11.01 -24.06
CA LYS A 335 16.07 11.81 -24.18
C LYS A 335 15.92 13.23 -23.63
N THR A 336 14.70 13.77 -23.70
CA THR A 336 14.34 15.07 -23.14
C THR A 336 13.03 14.88 -22.41
N ILE A 337 13.03 15.13 -21.10
CA ILE A 337 11.83 15.01 -20.27
C ILE A 337 10.94 16.21 -20.57
N GLN A 338 9.69 15.93 -20.94
CA GLN A 338 8.68 16.96 -21.17
C GLN A 338 7.73 16.96 -19.97
N PRO A 339 7.83 17.94 -19.06
CA PRO A 339 7.09 17.89 -17.79
C PRO A 339 5.58 17.88 -17.97
N GLN A 340 5.08 18.68 -18.92
CA GLN A 340 3.64 18.84 -19.12
C GLN A 340 2.96 17.53 -19.61
N PRO A 341 3.41 16.86 -20.70
CA PRO A 341 2.88 15.56 -21.09
C PRO A 341 3.00 14.49 -20.00
N LEU A 342 4.10 14.51 -19.24
CA LEU A 342 4.35 13.55 -18.16
C LEU A 342 3.31 13.70 -17.04
N ARG A 343 3.12 14.94 -16.56
CA ARG A 343 2.11 15.27 -15.57
C ARG A 343 0.71 14.90 -16.05
N GLU A 344 0.40 15.15 -17.32
CA GLU A 344 -0.91 14.82 -17.90
C GLU A 344 -1.17 13.31 -17.87
N ALA A 345 -0.19 12.48 -18.25
CA ALA A 345 -0.30 11.03 -18.20
C ALA A 345 -0.48 10.53 -16.75
N GLN A 346 0.36 10.98 -15.81
CA GLN A 346 0.27 10.59 -14.40
C GLN A 346 -1.06 11.01 -13.75
N THR A 347 -1.57 12.20 -14.10
CA THR A 347 -2.86 12.69 -13.60
C THR A 347 -4.02 11.90 -14.19
N ALA A 348 -3.94 11.50 -15.46
CA ALA A 348 -4.97 10.69 -16.11
C ALA A 348 -5.03 9.27 -15.49
N ALA A 349 -3.87 8.66 -15.21
CA ALA A 349 -3.79 7.41 -14.46
C ALA A 349 -4.47 7.52 -13.09
N LEU A 350 -4.12 8.55 -12.30
CA LEU A 350 -4.67 8.77 -10.97
C LEU A 350 -6.20 8.99 -10.98
N ASP A 351 -6.72 9.75 -11.95
CA ASP A 351 -8.16 9.99 -12.10
C ASP A 351 -8.92 8.67 -12.37
N LYS A 352 -8.37 7.80 -13.22
CA LYS A 352 -8.98 6.50 -13.52
C LYS A 352 -8.98 5.57 -12.30
N LEU A 353 -7.88 5.51 -11.54
CA LEU A 353 -7.84 4.75 -10.28
C LEU A 353 -8.86 5.27 -9.28
N ALA A 354 -8.95 6.60 -9.12
CA ALA A 354 -9.92 7.23 -8.23
C ALA A 354 -11.38 6.92 -8.62
N ARG A 355 -11.69 6.91 -9.92
CA ARG A 355 -13.01 6.50 -10.42
C ARG A 355 -13.30 5.02 -10.15
N ALA A 356 -12.31 4.14 -10.32
CA ALA A 356 -12.47 2.72 -10.01
C ALA A 356 -12.76 2.50 -8.52
N ILE A 357 -12.12 3.27 -7.63
CA ILE A 357 -12.40 3.22 -6.18
C ILE A 357 -13.82 3.68 -5.87
N ALA A 358 -14.26 4.79 -6.48
CA ALA A 358 -15.58 5.37 -6.23
C ALA A 358 -16.75 4.41 -6.52
N LEU A 359 -16.59 3.46 -7.46
CA LEU A 359 -17.59 2.44 -7.77
C LEU A 359 -17.99 1.57 -6.57
N PHE A 360 -17.12 1.45 -5.56
CA PHE A 360 -17.34 0.61 -4.38
C PHE A 360 -17.78 1.41 -3.13
N ASP A 361 -17.77 2.75 -3.18
CA ASP A 361 -18.22 3.60 -2.08
C ASP A 361 -19.70 4.01 -2.18
N GLU A 362 -20.31 3.96 -3.37
CA GLU A 362 -21.70 4.40 -3.61
C GLU A 362 -22.74 3.62 -2.77
N ASP A 363 -22.50 2.35 -2.45
CA ASP A 363 -23.42 1.54 -1.62
C ASP A 363 -23.36 1.88 -0.13
N ARG A 364 -22.28 2.48 0.37
CA ARG A 364 -22.19 2.89 1.79
C ARG A 364 -23.02 4.14 2.08
N GLN A 365 -23.46 4.88 1.05
CA GLN A 365 -24.24 6.11 1.20
C GLN A 365 -25.73 5.93 0.93
N ASN A 366 -26.17 4.76 0.46
CA ASN A 366 -27.57 4.48 0.18
C ASN A 366 -28.07 3.30 1.01
N PRO A 367 -28.24 3.45 2.35
CA PRO A 367 -29.02 2.48 3.10
C PRO A 367 -30.40 2.44 2.45
N GLN A 368 -30.75 1.33 1.81
CA GLN A 368 -32.09 1.11 1.29
C GLN A 368 -33.08 1.49 2.39
N PRO A 369 -34.08 2.36 2.13
CA PRO A 369 -35.16 2.55 3.08
C PRO A 369 -35.79 1.18 3.28
N GLN A 370 -35.66 0.63 4.49
CA GLN A 370 -36.40 -0.56 4.89
C GLN A 370 -37.87 -0.22 4.71
N ASP A 371 -38.44 -0.83 3.67
CA ASP A 371 -39.85 -0.82 3.36
C ASP A 371 -40.60 -1.35 4.58
N SER A 372 -41.06 -0.42 5.40
CA SER A 372 -41.82 -0.67 6.62
C SER A 372 -43.26 -0.96 6.21
N GLY A 373 -43.45 -2.10 5.53
CA GLY A 373 -44.76 -2.63 5.24
C GLY A 373 -45.37 -3.25 6.50
N GLN A 374 -46.11 -2.46 7.28
CA GLN A 374 -47.22 -3.01 8.06
C GLN A 374 -48.31 -1.99 8.35
N SER A 375 -49.46 -2.24 7.73
CA SER A 375 -50.79 -1.70 8.00
C SER A 375 -51.24 -2.00 9.43
N GLN A 376 -51.93 -1.07 10.10
CA GLN A 376 -53.35 -1.23 10.47
C GLN A 376 -53.86 -0.07 11.33
N ASP A 377 -55.11 0.29 11.04
CA ASP A 377 -55.98 1.24 11.73
C ASP A 377 -55.97 1.09 13.26
N SER A 378 -56.01 2.23 13.97
CA SER A 378 -56.74 2.39 15.23
C SER A 378 -56.97 3.87 15.51
N ASP A 379 -58.21 4.31 15.31
CA ASP A 379 -58.81 5.48 15.92
C ASP A 379 -58.73 5.40 17.46
N GLY A 380 -58.40 6.52 18.12
CA GLY A 380 -58.89 6.78 19.48
C GLY A 380 -57.88 7.24 20.53
N GLN A 381 -57.98 8.53 20.85
CA GLN A 381 -57.82 9.18 22.18
C GLN A 381 -56.41 9.48 22.76
N GLN A 382 -56.17 10.81 22.81
CA GLN A 382 -55.56 11.62 23.86
C GLN A 382 -55.05 10.90 25.13
N ASP A 383 -53.78 11.11 25.48
CA ASP A 383 -53.46 11.93 26.66
C ASP A 383 -52.00 12.43 26.66
N GLU A 384 -51.84 13.65 27.15
CA GLU A 384 -50.57 14.31 27.46
C GLU A 384 -49.86 13.61 28.62
N GLN A 385 -48.60 13.19 28.47
CA GLN A 385 -47.65 13.41 29.56
C GLN A 385 -46.19 13.51 29.11
N SER A 386 -45.62 14.60 29.59
CA SER A 386 -44.27 15.11 29.47
C SER A 386 -43.20 14.25 30.15
N GLY A 387 -42.09 14.08 29.44
CA GLY A 387 -40.76 14.39 30.00
C GLY A 387 -39.93 13.26 30.57
N GLN A 388 -39.20 12.55 29.70
CA GLN A 388 -37.86 11.99 30.01
C GLN A 388 -37.14 11.66 28.69
N PRO A 389 -35.99 12.29 28.36
CA PRO A 389 -35.15 11.78 27.30
C PRO A 389 -34.36 10.59 27.87
N ALA A 390 -34.74 9.40 27.44
CA ALA A 390 -33.88 8.23 27.54
C ALA A 390 -32.73 8.40 26.56
N ASP A 391 -31.53 8.42 27.13
CA ASP A 391 -30.23 8.37 26.46
C ASP A 391 -30.12 7.03 25.71
N GLN A 392 -30.61 7.02 24.46
CA GLN A 392 -30.37 5.98 23.47
C GLN A 392 -29.67 6.64 22.29
N GLY A 393 -28.34 6.66 22.39
CA GLY A 393 -27.42 6.95 21.29
C GLY A 393 -26.42 5.82 21.17
N GLU A 394 -26.90 4.59 20.95
CA GLU A 394 -26.08 3.55 20.33
C GLU A 394 -25.99 3.86 18.83
N ASP A 395 -25.36 4.99 18.50
CA ASP A 395 -24.90 5.23 17.13
C ASP A 395 -23.64 4.38 16.93
N ALA A 396 -23.74 3.49 15.96
CA ALA A 396 -22.71 2.63 15.43
C ALA A 396 -21.31 3.23 15.62
N ALA A 397 -20.54 2.64 16.53
CA ALA A 397 -19.12 2.84 16.64
C ALA A 397 -18.45 2.28 15.37
N GLN A 398 -18.51 3.06 14.28
CA GLN A 398 -17.57 2.94 13.17
C GLN A 398 -16.19 3.06 13.81
N SER A 399 -15.38 2.02 13.62
CA SER A 399 -14.05 1.97 14.21
C SER A 399 -13.27 3.23 13.79
N PRO A 400 -12.51 3.89 14.68
CA PRO A 400 -11.72 5.09 14.35
C PRO A 400 -10.83 4.94 13.10
N ARG A 401 -10.53 3.69 12.73
CA ARG A 401 -9.78 3.29 11.55
C ARG A 401 -10.53 3.49 10.23
N GLU A 402 -11.84 3.23 10.20
CA GLU A 402 -12.65 3.48 9.00
C GLU A 402 -12.81 4.98 8.74
N MET A 403 -12.88 5.82 9.78
CA MET A 403 -12.90 7.28 9.61
C MET A 403 -11.56 7.81 9.08
N ALA A 404 -10.42 7.26 9.53
CA ALA A 404 -9.11 7.66 9.04
C ALA A 404 -8.91 7.29 7.55
N GLU A 405 -9.27 6.06 7.17
CA GLU A 405 -9.20 5.60 5.77
C GLU A 405 -10.18 6.37 4.86
N ARG A 406 -11.34 6.78 5.38
CA ARG A 406 -12.29 7.63 4.67
C ARG A 406 -11.74 9.04 4.47
N GLY A 407 -11.06 9.61 5.47
CA GLY A 407 -10.45 10.94 5.41
C GLY A 407 -9.34 11.04 4.37
N ASP A 408 -8.47 10.03 4.28
CA ASP A 408 -7.40 10.00 3.27
C ASP A 408 -7.95 9.80 1.85
N LEU A 409 -8.99 8.99 1.70
CA LEU A 409 -9.67 8.81 0.41
C LEU A 409 -10.46 10.05 -0.01
N GLU A 410 -11.17 10.72 0.91
CA GLU A 410 -11.86 11.98 0.61
C GLU A 410 -10.87 13.08 0.23
N ARG A 411 -9.68 13.12 0.84
CA ARG A 411 -8.60 14.02 0.42
C ARG A 411 -8.11 13.70 -0.98
N LEU A 412 -7.92 12.42 -1.32
CA LEU A 412 -7.51 11.99 -2.66
C LEU A 412 -8.59 12.36 -3.71
N LEU A 413 -9.87 12.08 -3.41
CA LEU A 413 -11.01 12.42 -4.27
C LEU A 413 -11.23 13.94 -4.37
N GLN A 414 -11.04 14.69 -3.30
CA GLN A 414 -11.11 16.16 -3.31
C GLN A 414 -9.96 16.74 -4.16
N GLY A 415 -8.75 16.20 -4.03
CA GLY A 415 -7.63 16.58 -4.90
C GLY A 415 -7.92 16.31 -6.38
N VAL A 416 -8.54 15.17 -6.71
CA VAL A 416 -8.99 14.88 -8.08
C VAL A 416 -10.08 15.86 -8.54
N ARG A 417 -11.06 16.18 -7.70
CA ARG A 417 -12.13 17.17 -8.00
C ARG A 417 -11.56 18.57 -8.24
N ASP A 418 -10.64 19.02 -7.40
CA ASP A 418 -10.00 20.34 -7.53
C ASP A 418 -9.15 20.40 -8.81
N ARG A 419 -8.45 19.32 -9.14
CA ARG A 419 -7.70 19.20 -10.41
C ARG A 419 -8.63 19.16 -11.63
N GLU A 420 -9.76 18.47 -11.56
CA GLU A 420 -10.75 18.46 -12.64
C GLU A 420 -11.41 19.83 -12.81
N ALA A 421 -11.67 20.55 -11.73
CA ALA A 421 -12.11 21.93 -11.77
C ALA A 421 -11.08 22.84 -12.48
N ARG A 422 -9.79 22.71 -12.13
CA ARG A 422 -8.70 23.43 -12.83
C ARG A 422 -8.58 23.04 -14.31
N ARG A 423 -8.79 21.76 -14.67
CA ARG A 423 -8.81 21.32 -16.09
C ARG A 423 -9.98 21.93 -16.85
N ARG A 424 -11.17 21.99 -16.23
CA ARG A 424 -12.33 22.66 -16.83
C ARG A 424 -12.10 24.15 -17.01
N GLU A 425 -11.51 24.81 -16.02
CA GLU A 425 -11.15 26.23 -16.09
C GLU A 425 -10.09 26.50 -17.16
N SER A 426 -9.03 25.69 -17.23
CA SER A 426 -8.02 25.79 -18.29
C SER A 426 -8.63 25.57 -19.68
N ARG A 427 -9.51 24.57 -19.87
CA ARG A 427 -10.23 24.38 -21.15
C ARG A 427 -11.17 25.53 -21.49
N ALA A 428 -11.82 26.13 -20.48
CA ALA A 428 -12.67 27.30 -20.67
C ALA A 428 -11.84 28.52 -21.10
N ASN A 429 -10.68 28.75 -20.48
CA ASN A 429 -9.77 29.84 -20.83
C ASN A 429 -9.16 29.65 -22.23
N HIS A 430 -8.78 28.42 -22.61
CA HIS A 430 -8.26 28.13 -23.96
C HIS A 430 -9.33 28.24 -25.05
N ARG A 431 -10.60 27.92 -24.75
CA ARG A 431 -11.72 28.15 -25.70
C ARG A 431 -12.13 29.62 -25.78
N GLY A 432 -11.91 30.42 -24.72
CA GLY A 432 -12.21 31.85 -24.69
C GLY A 432 -11.20 32.74 -25.41
N SER A 433 -9.95 32.30 -25.56
CA SER A 433 -8.87 33.11 -26.16
C SER A 433 -8.75 32.99 -27.69
N GLY A 434 -9.56 32.15 -28.35
CA GLY A 434 -9.49 31.88 -29.80
C GLY A 434 -10.56 32.59 -30.65
N GLY A 435 -11.07 33.74 -30.21
CA GLY A 435 -12.18 34.44 -30.87
C GLY A 435 -11.79 35.76 -31.54
N TYR A 436 -11.68 35.73 -32.87
CA TYR A 436 -11.79 36.83 -33.84
C TYR A 436 -10.65 37.85 -33.95
N GLU A 437 -9.63 37.49 -34.72
CA GLU A 437 -8.84 38.47 -35.47
C GLU A 437 -9.67 38.86 -36.72
N THR A 438 -10.34 40.01 -36.66
CA THR A 438 -11.05 40.58 -37.81
C THR A 438 -10.03 40.97 -38.87
N VAL A 439 -10.02 40.25 -40.00
CA VAL A 439 -9.32 40.65 -41.22
C VAL A 439 -9.94 41.96 -41.71
N GLU A 440 -9.27 43.08 -41.48
CA GLU A 440 -9.59 44.34 -42.16
C GLU A 440 -9.31 44.14 -43.65
N LYS A 441 -10.39 44.18 -44.44
CA LYS A 441 -10.32 44.23 -45.90
C LYS A 441 -9.78 45.60 -46.31
N ASP A 442 -8.57 45.64 -46.84
CA ASP A 442 -8.11 46.76 -47.67
C ASP A 442 -8.92 46.77 -48.98
N TRP A 443 -9.73 47.81 -49.14
CA TRP A 443 -10.16 48.39 -50.41
C TRP A 443 -9.70 49.84 -50.46
#